data_AF-A0A8C9EXP6-F1
#
_entry.id   AF-A0A8C9EXP6-F1
#
_cell.length_a   1.000
_cell.length_b   1.000
_cell.length_c   1.000
_cell.angle_alpha   90.00
_cell.angle_beta   90.00
_cell.angle_gamma   90.00
#
_symmetry.space_group_name_H-M   'P 1'
#
loop_
_entity.id
_entity.type
_entity.pdbx_description
1 polymer ?
#
loop_
_entity_poly.entity_id
_entity_poly.type
_entity_poly.pdbx_seq_one_letter_code
_entity_poly.pdbx_strand_id
1 'polypeptide(L)'
;SHTGAVCAVPSSFPKVTIPAELQSAAAHIAVNATSCSVTCGLGLQVEETCEITPAGERRNCTTRRSHCTATWGCGLLHFTVPVGKPLVLSCLSSDVIDLGVRGYSCTWKLAPGLITMNDVLFAPFRNPGFAVAFSPTKEADAGTYRCDVRMLKTFRVIKRIYFGVRVIRGDLVDLDFGKSLTREQELAVRNEEGIEANGTLVDVEEKLHFWQRKSFRRSLIGIGIGLAGVVVVSVALRCLQERLRRGEAENETQF
;
A
#
# COMPACT_ATOMS: atom_id res chain seq x y z
N SER A 1 15.92 -58.98 -19.94
CA SER A 1 14.45 -58.94 -20.13
C SER A 1 13.79 -58.27 -18.94
N HIS A 2 13.41 -56.99 -19.07
CA HIS A 2 12.54 -56.34 -18.09
C HIS A 2 11.42 -55.63 -18.84
N THR A 3 10.27 -56.27 -18.87
CA THR A 3 9.02 -55.80 -19.46
C THR A 3 8.37 -54.83 -18.47
N GLY A 4 8.38 -53.53 -18.79
CA GLY A 4 7.66 -52.52 -18.02
C GLY A 4 6.16 -52.57 -18.35
N ALA A 5 5.34 -52.86 -17.35
CA ALA A 5 3.89 -52.83 -17.49
C ALA A 5 3.41 -51.37 -17.59
N VAL A 6 2.76 -51.03 -18.70
CA VAL A 6 2.06 -49.75 -18.89
C VAL A 6 0.64 -49.92 -18.36
N CYS A 7 0.32 -49.27 -17.23
CA CYS A 7 -1.04 -49.17 -16.75
C CYS A 7 -1.79 -48.12 -17.58
N ALA A 8 -2.64 -48.56 -18.51
CA ALA A 8 -3.61 -47.70 -19.18
C ALA A 8 -4.79 -47.46 -18.24
N VAL A 9 -5.01 -46.20 -17.84
CA VAL A 9 -6.22 -45.78 -17.11
C VAL A 9 -7.30 -45.43 -18.14
N PRO A 10 -8.45 -46.11 -18.18
CA PRO A 10 -9.55 -45.72 -19.06
C PRO A 10 -10.19 -44.43 -18.53
N SER A 11 -9.99 -43.31 -19.23
CA SER A 11 -10.67 -42.06 -18.94
C SER A 11 -12.10 -42.07 -19.51
N SER A 12 -13.03 -42.81 -18.89
CA SER A 12 -14.45 -42.54 -19.14
C SER A 12 -14.86 -41.40 -18.21
N PHE A 13 -14.96 -40.18 -18.76
CA PHE A 13 -15.63 -39.10 -18.04
C PHE A 13 -17.11 -39.49 -17.86
N PRO A 14 -17.65 -39.49 -16.63
CA PRO A 14 -19.07 -39.74 -16.43
C PRO A 14 -19.88 -38.70 -17.21
N LYS A 15 -20.96 -39.15 -17.84
CA LYS A 15 -21.88 -38.29 -18.59
C LYS A 15 -22.50 -37.27 -17.63
N VAL A 16 -21.99 -36.03 -17.66
CA VAL A 16 -22.50 -34.93 -16.83
C VAL A 16 -23.83 -34.47 -17.43
N THR A 17 -24.93 -34.75 -16.73
CA THR A 17 -26.26 -34.21 -17.08
C THR A 17 -26.35 -32.79 -16.53
N ILE A 18 -26.26 -31.79 -17.41
CA ILE A 18 -26.37 -30.38 -17.05
C ILE A 18 -27.86 -30.01 -16.96
N PRO A 19 -28.35 -29.44 -15.84
CA PRO A 19 -29.74 -28.98 -15.70
C PRO A 19 -30.15 -27.99 -16.81
N ALA A 20 -31.41 -28.04 -17.24
CA ALA A 20 -31.90 -27.23 -18.36
C ALA A 20 -31.72 -25.71 -18.12
N GLU A 21 -31.78 -25.26 -16.88
CA GLU A 21 -31.61 -23.86 -16.50
C GLU A 21 -30.16 -23.36 -16.74
N LEU A 22 -29.17 -24.26 -16.60
CA LEU A 22 -27.75 -23.97 -16.83
C LEU A 22 -27.37 -24.04 -18.32
N GLN A 23 -28.19 -24.69 -19.15
CA GLN A 23 -27.96 -24.77 -20.60
C GLN A 23 -28.29 -23.47 -21.33
N SER A 24 -29.03 -22.55 -20.71
CA SER A 24 -29.36 -21.23 -21.25
C SER A 24 -28.65 -20.07 -20.56
N ALA A 25 -27.91 -20.32 -19.48
CA ALA A 25 -27.30 -19.28 -18.68
C ALA A 25 -25.99 -18.77 -19.31
N ALA A 26 -25.91 -17.45 -19.49
CA ALA A 26 -24.65 -16.80 -19.85
C ALA A 26 -23.84 -16.51 -18.58
N ALA A 27 -22.54 -16.84 -18.59
CA ALA A 27 -21.67 -16.68 -17.44
C ALA A 27 -20.58 -15.64 -17.73
N HIS A 28 -20.38 -14.68 -16.82
CA HIS A 28 -19.23 -13.79 -16.88
C HIS A 28 -18.02 -14.47 -16.25
N ILE A 29 -17.00 -14.75 -17.05
CA ILE A 29 -15.81 -15.50 -16.64
C ILE A 29 -14.56 -14.72 -17.03
N ALA A 30 -13.53 -14.74 -16.17
CA ALA A 30 -12.21 -14.24 -16.52
C ALA A 30 -11.57 -15.20 -17.53
N VAL A 31 -11.40 -14.73 -18.77
CA VAL A 31 -10.84 -15.53 -19.88
C VAL A 31 -9.34 -15.35 -20.04
N ASN A 32 -8.80 -14.22 -19.57
CA ASN A 32 -7.38 -13.90 -19.64
C ASN A 32 -7.00 -13.01 -18.46
N ALA A 33 -5.76 -13.13 -17.99
CA ALA A 33 -5.23 -12.32 -16.91
C ALA A 33 -3.73 -12.08 -17.10
N THR A 34 -3.27 -10.85 -16.85
CA THR A 34 -1.85 -10.57 -16.79
C THR A 34 -1.22 -11.24 -15.56
N SER A 35 0.10 -11.41 -15.59
CA SER A 35 0.83 -11.74 -14.37
C SER A 35 0.67 -10.64 -13.30
N CYS A 36 0.84 -11.03 -12.04
CA CYS A 36 0.78 -10.09 -10.93
C CYS A 36 1.92 -9.06 -11.02
N SER A 37 1.64 -7.78 -10.74
CA SER A 37 2.61 -6.68 -10.82
C SER A 37 3.79 -6.79 -9.85
N VAL A 38 3.72 -7.73 -8.91
CA VAL A 38 4.73 -7.98 -7.87
C VAL A 38 5.15 -9.44 -7.86
N THR A 39 6.39 -9.68 -7.47
CA THR A 39 6.93 -11.04 -7.28
C THR A 39 6.59 -11.63 -5.90
N CYS A 40 6.19 -10.77 -4.95
CA CYS A 40 5.78 -11.15 -3.61
C CYS A 40 4.67 -10.21 -3.09
N GLY A 41 3.81 -10.74 -2.24
CA GLY A 41 2.79 -9.99 -1.52
C GLY A 41 1.59 -9.62 -2.38
N LEU A 42 0.90 -8.57 -1.93
CA LEU A 42 -0.25 -7.97 -2.60
C LEU A 42 0.20 -7.04 -3.73
N GLY A 43 -0.31 -7.27 -4.94
CA GLY A 43 -0.11 -6.44 -6.12
C GLY A 43 -1.40 -6.28 -6.93
N LEU A 44 -1.25 -5.88 -8.19
CA LEU A 44 -2.34 -5.71 -9.14
C LEU A 44 -2.16 -6.61 -10.36
N GLN A 45 -3.28 -7.05 -10.91
CA GLN A 45 -3.33 -7.67 -12.23
C GLN A 45 -4.50 -7.10 -13.03
N VAL A 46 -4.46 -7.33 -14.33
CA VAL A 46 -5.49 -6.93 -15.27
C VAL A 46 -6.14 -8.19 -15.81
N GLU A 47 -7.43 -8.34 -15.54
CA GLU A 47 -8.26 -9.47 -15.98
C GLU A 47 -9.21 -9.02 -17.09
N GLU A 48 -9.31 -9.83 -18.13
CA GLU A 48 -10.36 -9.72 -19.15
C GLU A 48 -11.50 -10.65 -18.78
N THR A 49 -12.67 -10.08 -18.54
CA THR A 49 -13.90 -10.80 -18.22
C THR A 49 -14.87 -10.71 -19.38
N CYS A 50 -15.29 -11.86 -19.91
CA CYS A 50 -16.26 -11.95 -21.00
C CYS A 50 -17.50 -12.71 -20.56
N GLU A 51 -18.63 -12.41 -21.19
CA GLU A 51 -19.81 -13.24 -21.15
C GLU A 51 -19.61 -14.44 -22.08
N ILE A 52 -19.80 -15.64 -21.56
CA ILE A 52 -19.72 -16.89 -22.32
C ILE A 52 -21.13 -17.40 -22.54
N THR A 53 -21.51 -17.54 -23.81
CA THR A 53 -22.80 -18.12 -24.20
C THR A 53 -22.77 -19.64 -24.06
N PRO A 54 -23.94 -20.33 -24.05
CA PRO A 54 -23.98 -21.80 -24.07
C PRO A 54 -23.28 -22.45 -25.26
N ALA A 55 -23.12 -21.71 -26.37
CA ALA A 55 -22.39 -22.14 -27.55
C ALA A 55 -20.86 -21.98 -27.42
N GLY A 56 -20.37 -21.44 -26.30
CA GLY A 56 -18.95 -21.17 -26.04
C GLY A 56 -18.41 -19.88 -26.68
N GLU A 57 -19.28 -19.06 -27.26
CA GLU A 57 -18.87 -17.78 -27.84
C GLU A 57 -18.61 -16.74 -26.75
N ARG A 58 -17.54 -15.95 -26.92
CA ARG A 58 -17.21 -14.83 -26.05
C ARG A 58 -17.93 -13.57 -26.53
N ARG A 59 -18.69 -12.93 -25.66
CA ARG A 59 -19.37 -11.66 -25.91
C ARG A 59 -19.10 -10.68 -24.76
N ASN A 60 -19.30 -9.39 -25.01
CA ASN A 60 -19.27 -8.35 -23.97
C ASN A 60 -18.00 -8.41 -23.07
N CYS A 61 -16.83 -8.55 -23.70
CA CYS A 61 -15.56 -8.58 -22.99
C CYS A 61 -15.20 -7.22 -22.41
N THR A 62 -14.80 -7.20 -21.15
CA THR A 62 -14.38 -5.99 -20.45
C THR A 62 -13.13 -6.27 -19.65
N THR A 63 -12.27 -5.26 -19.57
CA THR A 63 -11.01 -5.36 -18.83
C THR A 63 -11.17 -4.70 -17.46
N ARG A 64 -10.73 -5.40 -16.42
CA ARG A 64 -10.81 -4.95 -15.03
C ARG A 64 -9.47 -5.12 -14.33
N ARG A 65 -9.07 -4.09 -13.58
CA ARG A 65 -7.98 -4.20 -12.60
C ARG A 65 -8.47 -4.87 -11.33
N SER A 66 -7.75 -5.88 -10.86
CA SER A 66 -8.03 -6.63 -9.64
C SER A 66 -6.77 -6.76 -8.78
N HIS A 67 -6.95 -7.07 -7.50
CA HIS A 67 -5.83 -7.40 -6.62
C HIS A 67 -5.37 -8.84 -6.87
N CYS A 68 -4.06 -9.05 -6.89
CA CYS A 68 -3.44 -10.36 -6.94
C CYS A 68 -2.52 -10.56 -5.73
N THR A 69 -2.26 -11.82 -5.38
CA THR A 69 -1.28 -12.17 -4.34
C THR A 69 -0.30 -13.18 -4.92
N ALA A 70 0.98 -12.86 -4.87
CA ALA A 70 2.05 -13.77 -5.24
C ALA A 70 2.48 -14.60 -4.01
N THR A 71 3.77 -14.67 -3.73
CA THR A 71 4.29 -15.32 -2.50
C THR A 71 4.13 -14.39 -1.29
N TRP A 72 3.67 -14.89 -0.15
CA TRP A 72 3.39 -14.03 1.00
C TRP A 72 4.64 -13.40 1.63
N GLY A 73 5.83 -14.01 1.47
CA GLY A 73 7.09 -13.52 2.05
C GLY A 73 7.91 -12.69 1.05
N CYS A 74 8.19 -11.44 1.38
CA CYS A 74 8.94 -10.50 0.54
C CYS A 74 10.41 -10.31 0.93
N GLY A 75 10.88 -10.94 2.01
CA GLY A 75 12.26 -10.81 2.46
C GLY A 75 12.58 -9.45 3.09
N LEU A 76 13.87 -9.11 3.08
CA LEU A 76 14.45 -7.92 3.73
C LEU A 76 14.92 -6.89 2.70
N LEU A 77 14.46 -5.66 2.85
CA LEU A 77 14.92 -4.49 2.11
C LEU A 77 15.82 -3.64 3.00
N HIS A 78 16.99 -3.24 2.51
CA HIS A 78 17.95 -2.43 3.26
C HIS A 78 17.85 -0.95 2.89
N PHE A 79 17.85 -0.09 3.91
CA PHE A 79 17.88 1.37 3.77
C PHE A 79 19.05 1.91 4.60
N THR A 80 19.86 2.77 4.01
CA THR A 80 20.87 3.55 4.73
C THR A 80 20.54 5.02 4.55
N VAL A 81 20.28 5.73 5.64
CA VAL A 81 19.81 7.11 5.63
C VAL A 81 20.66 7.97 6.56
N PRO A 82 21.12 9.16 6.13
CA PRO A 82 21.76 10.11 7.03
C PRO A 82 20.81 10.64 8.09
N VAL A 83 21.34 10.89 9.31
CA VAL A 83 20.61 11.59 10.37
C VAL A 83 20.06 12.91 9.82
N GLY A 84 18.81 13.24 10.18
CA GLY A 84 18.16 14.47 9.75
C GLY A 84 17.38 14.34 8.43
N LYS A 85 17.65 13.32 7.60
CA LYS A 85 16.93 13.12 6.34
C LYS A 85 15.58 12.42 6.56
N PRO A 86 14.57 12.71 5.73
CA PRO A 86 13.30 12.00 5.79
C PRO A 86 13.40 10.59 5.21
N LEU A 87 12.58 9.66 5.70
CA LEU A 87 12.48 8.28 5.20
C LEU A 87 11.04 7.80 5.30
N VAL A 88 10.55 7.09 4.29
CA VAL A 88 9.22 6.46 4.30
C VAL A 88 9.33 4.99 3.96
N LEU A 89 8.87 4.14 4.87
CA LEU A 89 8.74 2.70 4.68
C LEU A 89 7.29 2.40 4.31
N SER A 90 7.03 1.95 3.08
CA SER A 90 5.67 1.62 2.63
C SER A 90 5.48 0.12 2.48
N CYS A 91 4.47 -0.42 3.15
CA CYS A 91 4.14 -1.83 3.08
C CYS A 91 3.34 -2.20 1.82
N LEU A 92 2.61 -1.24 1.25
CA LEU A 92 1.87 -1.37 0.00
C LEU A 92 2.47 -0.43 -1.05
N SER A 93 2.39 -0.84 -2.31
CA SER A 93 2.69 0.03 -3.45
C SER A 93 1.55 1.02 -3.70
N SER A 94 1.85 2.14 -4.35
CA SER A 94 0.91 3.24 -4.59
C SER A 94 -0.31 2.80 -5.41
N ASP A 95 -0.07 2.01 -6.45
CA ASP A 95 -1.09 1.43 -7.33
C ASP A 95 -2.12 0.60 -6.55
N VAL A 96 -1.68 -0.22 -5.59
CA VAL A 96 -2.56 -1.00 -4.71
C VAL A 96 -3.37 -0.09 -3.80
N ILE A 97 -2.76 0.98 -3.27
CA ILE A 97 -3.45 1.95 -2.42
C ILE A 97 -4.54 2.69 -3.21
N ASP A 98 -4.26 3.04 -4.47
CA ASP A 98 -5.17 3.80 -5.31
C ASP A 98 -6.34 2.97 -5.83
N LEU A 99 -6.14 1.67 -6.10
CA LEU A 99 -7.26 0.75 -6.38
C LEU A 99 -8.15 0.54 -5.14
N GLY A 100 -7.56 0.63 -3.95
CA GLY A 100 -8.25 0.67 -2.67
C GLY A 100 -7.88 -0.48 -1.74
N VAL A 101 -7.83 -0.18 -0.43
CA VAL A 101 -7.30 -1.10 0.60
C VAL A 101 -8.33 -1.55 1.62
N ARG A 102 -9.62 -1.36 1.34
CA ARG A 102 -10.72 -1.60 2.29
C ARG A 102 -10.83 -3.04 2.81
N GLY A 103 -10.21 -4.01 2.13
CA GLY A 103 -10.20 -5.42 2.54
C GLY A 103 -8.99 -5.84 3.37
N TYR A 104 -8.07 -4.91 3.65
CA TYR A 104 -6.75 -5.22 4.23
C TYR A 104 -6.46 -4.40 5.47
N SER A 105 -5.68 -4.98 6.38
CA SER A 105 -5.07 -4.29 7.52
C SER A 105 -3.57 -4.51 7.56
N CYS A 106 -2.90 -3.65 8.29
CA CYS A 106 -1.45 -3.65 8.44
C CYS A 106 -1.08 -3.77 9.92
N THR A 107 -0.10 -4.60 10.24
CA THR A 107 0.48 -4.66 11.58
C THR A 107 1.99 -4.49 11.48
N TRP A 108 2.54 -3.63 12.34
CA TRP A 108 3.97 -3.34 12.39
C TRP A 108 4.63 -3.93 13.63
N LYS A 109 5.87 -4.37 13.45
CA LYS A 109 6.77 -4.75 14.54
C LYS A 109 8.16 -4.14 14.30
N LEU A 110 8.93 -3.97 15.38
CA LEU A 110 10.27 -3.39 15.36
C LEU A 110 11.25 -4.27 16.15
N ALA A 111 12.40 -4.56 15.55
CA ALA A 111 13.59 -5.01 16.23
C ALA A 111 14.58 -3.83 16.28
N PRO A 112 14.61 -3.04 17.38
CA PRO A 112 15.38 -1.80 17.44
C PRO A 112 16.88 -2.08 17.40
N GLY A 113 17.63 -1.29 16.62
CA GLY A 113 19.09 -1.40 16.48
C GLY A 113 19.62 -2.65 15.78
N LEU A 114 18.76 -3.60 15.41
CA LEU A 114 19.16 -4.89 14.82
C LEU A 114 18.67 -5.03 13.39
N ILE A 115 19.54 -5.56 12.52
CA ILE A 115 19.19 -5.97 11.16
C ILE A 115 18.94 -7.48 11.18
N THR A 116 17.67 -7.90 11.19
CA THR A 116 17.31 -9.30 11.43
C THR A 116 15.95 -9.66 10.82
N MET A 117 15.80 -10.92 10.41
CA MET A 117 14.51 -11.53 10.06
C MET A 117 14.03 -12.53 11.13
N ASN A 118 14.72 -12.64 12.26
CA ASN A 118 14.33 -13.53 13.35
C ASN A 118 13.11 -12.96 14.09
N ASP A 119 11.96 -13.58 13.85
CA ASP A 119 10.64 -13.16 14.35
C ASP A 119 10.55 -13.00 15.88
N VAL A 120 11.42 -13.65 16.65
CA VAL A 120 11.42 -13.61 18.13
C VAL A 120 11.93 -12.26 18.65
N LEU A 121 12.76 -11.55 17.88
CA LEU A 121 13.38 -10.30 18.29
C LEU A 121 12.49 -9.06 18.09
N PHE A 122 11.27 -9.27 17.58
CA PHE A 122 10.38 -8.18 17.17
C PHE A 122 9.34 -7.84 18.24
N ALA A 123 9.35 -6.60 18.71
CA ALA A 123 8.32 -6.02 19.56
C ALA A 123 7.21 -5.35 18.74
N PRO A 124 5.95 -5.28 19.23
CA PRO A 124 4.90 -4.53 18.56
C PRO A 124 5.28 -3.06 18.34
N PHE A 125 5.08 -2.56 17.12
CA PHE A 125 5.30 -1.15 16.78
C PHE A 125 3.96 -0.48 16.46
N ARG A 126 3.60 0.56 17.22
CA ARG A 126 2.31 1.23 17.07
C ARG A 126 2.31 2.09 15.82
N ASN A 127 1.72 1.58 14.75
CA ASN A 127 1.39 2.35 13.56
C ASN A 127 0.11 1.78 12.91
N PRO A 128 -1.00 2.54 12.84
CA PRO A 128 -2.22 2.06 12.18
C PRO A 128 -2.14 2.14 10.65
N GLY A 129 -1.14 2.83 10.09
CA GLY A 129 -1.01 3.07 8.66
C GLY A 129 -0.34 1.94 7.88
N PHE A 130 -0.41 2.04 6.55
CA PHE A 130 0.35 1.18 5.62
C PHE A 130 1.77 1.67 5.37
N ALA A 131 2.14 2.84 5.92
CA ALA A 131 3.46 3.41 5.82
C ALA A 131 3.94 3.94 7.18
N VAL A 132 5.24 3.87 7.41
CA VAL A 132 5.94 4.53 8.53
C VAL A 132 6.77 5.65 7.94
N ALA A 133 6.60 6.87 8.43
CA ALA A 133 7.34 8.04 7.96
C ALA A 133 8.19 8.62 9.09
N PHE A 134 9.45 8.89 8.79
CA PHE A 134 10.41 9.57 9.65
C PHE A 134 10.71 10.93 9.04
N SER A 135 10.55 11.99 9.82
CA SER A 135 10.81 13.36 9.38
C SER A 135 11.05 14.25 10.61
N PRO A 136 12.31 14.40 11.07
CA PRO A 136 13.55 13.81 10.54
C PRO A 136 13.84 12.39 11.09
N THR A 137 14.71 11.64 10.42
CA THR A 137 15.24 10.36 10.93
C THR A 137 16.33 10.59 11.99
N LYS A 138 16.31 9.81 13.07
CA LYS A 138 17.26 9.82 14.18
C LYS A 138 17.98 8.47 14.29
N GLU A 139 19.14 8.43 14.94
CA GLU A 139 19.87 7.16 15.16
C GLU A 139 19.01 6.09 15.86
N ALA A 140 18.13 6.51 16.78
CA ALA A 140 17.20 5.62 17.48
C ALA A 140 16.15 4.97 16.56
N ASP A 141 15.96 5.50 15.34
CA ASP A 141 15.08 4.90 14.33
C ASP A 141 15.78 3.76 13.55
N ALA A 142 17.06 3.48 13.85
CA ALA A 142 17.75 2.33 13.29
C ALA A 142 17.18 1.01 13.82
N GLY A 143 17.14 -0.01 12.96
CA GLY A 143 16.63 -1.34 13.30
C GLY A 143 15.88 -1.98 12.14
N THR A 144 15.17 -3.08 12.42
CA THR A 144 14.32 -3.73 11.41
C THR A 144 12.85 -3.50 11.69
N TYR A 145 12.15 -2.92 10.74
CA TYR A 145 10.70 -2.78 10.75
C TYR A 145 10.09 -3.92 9.95
N ARG A 146 9.24 -4.72 10.58
CA ARG A 146 8.45 -5.75 9.91
C ARG A 146 7.04 -5.23 9.70
N CYS A 147 6.55 -5.36 8.48
CA CYS A 147 5.14 -5.17 8.16
C CYS A 147 4.49 -6.50 7.76
N ASP A 148 3.35 -6.83 8.38
CA ASP A 148 2.44 -7.85 7.89
C ASP A 148 1.15 -7.20 7.37
N VAL A 149 0.81 -7.46 6.11
CA VAL A 149 -0.51 -7.16 5.53
C VAL A 149 -1.41 -8.36 5.72
N ARG A 150 -2.60 -8.14 6.26
CA ARG A 150 -3.60 -9.17 6.54
C ARG A 150 -4.89 -8.87 5.79
N MET A 151 -5.59 -9.91 5.36
CA MET A 151 -6.99 -9.78 4.94
C MET A 151 -7.87 -9.57 6.17
N LEU A 152 -8.78 -8.60 6.13
CA LEU A 152 -9.68 -8.31 7.26
C LEU A 152 -10.67 -9.45 7.54
N LYS A 153 -11.16 -10.12 6.49
CA LYS A 153 -12.16 -11.18 6.62
C LYS A 153 -11.60 -12.47 7.22
N THR A 154 -10.37 -12.83 6.86
CA THR A 154 -9.77 -14.13 7.20
C THR A 154 -8.59 -14.02 8.16
N PHE A 155 -8.11 -12.81 8.44
CA PHE A 155 -6.89 -12.51 9.21
C PHE A 155 -5.61 -13.15 8.66
N ARG A 156 -5.66 -13.75 7.47
CA ARG A 156 -4.53 -14.39 6.81
C ARG A 156 -3.49 -13.34 6.41
N VAL A 157 -2.23 -13.60 6.72
CA VAL A 157 -1.10 -12.79 6.24
C VAL A 157 -0.90 -13.06 4.75
N ILE A 158 -0.95 -12.00 3.95
CA ILE A 158 -0.81 -12.06 2.48
C ILE A 158 0.47 -11.39 1.98
N LYS A 159 1.11 -10.57 2.83
CA LYS A 159 2.40 -9.96 2.57
C LYS A 159 3.13 -9.79 3.90
N ARG A 160 4.37 -10.25 3.98
CA ARG A 160 5.31 -9.96 5.06
C ARG A 160 6.58 -9.41 4.44
N ILE A 161 6.99 -8.23 4.89
CA ILE A 161 8.20 -7.57 4.41
C ILE A 161 8.97 -7.00 5.60
N TYR A 162 10.29 -7.07 5.52
CA TYR A 162 11.20 -6.51 6.52
C TYR A 162 11.96 -5.33 5.91
N PHE A 163 12.10 -4.25 6.65
CA PHE A 163 12.84 -3.05 6.28
C PHE A 163 13.98 -2.86 7.28
N GLY A 164 15.22 -3.17 6.88
CA GLY A 164 16.41 -2.96 7.68
C GLY A 164 16.93 -1.54 7.50
N VAL A 165 16.70 -0.67 8.49
CA VAL A 165 17.07 0.74 8.46
C VAL A 165 18.38 0.95 9.22
N ARG A 166 19.38 1.49 8.54
CA ARG A 166 20.63 1.98 9.10
C ARG A 166 20.60 3.51 9.07
N VAL A 167 20.76 4.13 10.22
CA VAL A 167 20.84 5.59 10.32
C VAL A 167 22.27 5.96 10.64
N ILE A 168 22.91 6.70 9.73
CA ILE A 168 24.31 7.07 9.80
C ILE A 168 24.43 8.56 10.11
N ARG A 169 25.32 8.95 11.01
CA ARG A 169 25.63 10.37 11.19
C ARG A 169 26.34 10.88 9.94
N GLY A 170 26.03 12.13 9.55
CA GLY A 170 26.65 12.75 8.39
C GLY A 170 28.16 12.96 8.53
N ASP A 171 28.69 12.96 9.74
CA ASP A 171 30.13 13.11 10.05
C ASP A 171 30.93 11.80 9.94
N LEU A 172 30.26 10.64 9.92
CA LEU A 172 30.89 9.32 9.87
C LEU A 172 31.01 8.76 8.45
N VAL A 173 30.43 9.44 7.47
CA VAL A 173 30.30 8.97 6.08
C VAL A 173 30.73 10.10 5.14
N ASP A 174 32.03 10.42 5.15
CA ASP A 174 32.69 11.17 4.06
C ASP A 174 32.86 10.20 2.88
N LEU A 175 31.76 9.89 2.18
CA LEU A 175 31.78 9.19 0.89
C LEU A 175 32.15 10.16 -0.24
N ASP A 176 33.16 10.98 -0.02
CA ASP A 176 33.80 11.68 -1.12
C ASP A 176 34.70 10.67 -1.82
N PHE A 177 34.09 9.85 -2.67
CA PHE A 177 34.80 8.93 -3.54
C PHE A 177 35.88 9.69 -4.33
N GLY A 178 35.65 10.98 -4.66
CA GLY A 178 36.65 11.87 -5.26
C GLY A 178 37.96 11.97 -4.48
N LYS A 179 37.90 12.03 -3.14
CA LYS A 179 39.11 12.06 -2.28
C LYS A 179 39.88 10.74 -2.26
N SER A 180 39.22 9.63 -2.58
CA SER A 180 39.82 8.28 -2.58
C SER A 180 40.25 7.80 -3.97
N LEU A 181 39.90 8.53 -5.03
CA LEU A 181 40.30 8.22 -6.40
C LEU A 181 41.74 8.69 -6.64
N THR A 182 42.55 7.83 -7.25
CA THR A 182 43.82 8.27 -7.84
C THR A 182 43.56 9.15 -9.05
N ARG A 183 44.49 10.07 -9.38
CA ARG A 183 44.36 11.05 -10.49
C ARG A 183 43.93 10.42 -11.83
N GLU A 184 44.33 9.18 -12.07
CA GLU A 184 43.96 8.41 -13.27
C GLU A 184 42.48 7.96 -13.25
N GLN A 185 41.94 7.65 -12.08
CA GLN A 185 40.54 7.26 -11.92
C GLN A 185 39.61 8.49 -11.96
N GLU A 186 40.08 9.66 -11.51
CA GLU A 186 39.37 10.93 -11.63
C GLU A 186 39.19 11.36 -13.09
N LEU A 187 40.14 11.02 -13.96
CA LEU A 187 40.04 11.26 -15.42
C LEU A 187 39.08 10.29 -16.10
N ALA A 188 38.98 9.04 -15.63
CA ALA A 188 38.03 8.06 -16.14
C ALA A 188 36.57 8.40 -15.77
N VAL A 189 36.31 8.81 -14.52
CA VAL A 189 34.97 9.21 -14.05
C VAL A 189 34.44 10.43 -14.80
N ARG A 190 35.29 11.45 -15.02
CA ARG A 190 34.93 12.66 -15.80
C ARG A 190 34.53 12.35 -17.25
N ASN A 191 35.03 11.24 -17.80
CA ASN A 191 34.68 10.78 -19.14
C ASN A 191 33.41 9.89 -19.16
N GLU A 192 33.00 9.33 -18.01
CA GLU A 192 31.81 8.46 -17.87
C GLU A 192 30.58 9.17 -17.27
N GLU A 193 30.71 10.40 -16.74
CA GLU A 193 29.62 11.24 -16.21
C GLU A 193 28.52 11.61 -17.25
N GLY A 194 28.59 11.08 -18.47
CA GLY A 194 27.52 11.14 -19.46
C GLY A 194 26.39 10.11 -19.28
N ILE A 195 26.42 9.19 -18.30
CA ILE A 195 25.40 8.13 -18.16
C ILE A 195 24.83 8.03 -16.72
N GLU A 196 23.64 8.63 -16.58
CA GLU A 196 22.54 8.43 -15.61
C GLU A 196 22.81 7.63 -14.31
N ALA A 197 23.08 8.35 -13.22
CA ALA A 197 22.84 7.88 -11.85
C ALA A 197 21.47 8.38 -11.33
N ASN A 198 20.35 7.98 -11.95
CA ASN A 198 19.00 8.46 -11.58
C ASN A 198 18.01 7.39 -11.08
N GLY A 199 18.43 6.14 -10.87
CA GLY A 199 17.49 5.03 -10.65
C GLY A 199 16.85 4.89 -9.25
N THR A 200 17.50 5.33 -8.17
CA THR A 200 17.09 4.93 -6.80
C THR A 200 16.69 6.08 -5.88
N LEU A 201 17.10 7.32 -6.18
CA LEU A 201 16.79 8.48 -5.34
C LEU A 201 15.49 9.18 -5.77
N VAL A 202 15.19 9.14 -7.08
CA VAL A 202 13.99 9.74 -7.68
C VAL A 202 12.70 9.07 -7.21
N ASP A 203 12.67 7.73 -7.09
CA ASP A 203 11.49 6.97 -6.63
C ASP A 203 11.17 7.22 -5.14
N VAL A 204 12.19 7.54 -4.32
CA VAL A 204 12.00 7.87 -2.89
C VAL A 204 11.48 9.30 -2.73
N GLU A 205 12.00 10.25 -3.50
CA GLU A 205 11.56 11.65 -3.51
C GLU A 205 10.12 11.80 -4.01
N GLU A 206 9.73 11.10 -5.08
CA GLU A 206 8.35 11.09 -5.58
C GLU A 206 7.37 10.44 -4.58
N LYS A 207 7.78 9.34 -3.92
CA LYS A 207 6.97 8.69 -2.88
C LYS A 207 6.75 9.58 -1.66
N LEU A 208 7.78 10.31 -1.22
CA LEU A 208 7.68 11.26 -0.10
C LEU A 208 6.74 12.43 -0.44
N HIS A 209 6.90 13.03 -1.62
CA HIS A 209 6.08 14.14 -2.08
C HIS A 209 4.60 13.76 -2.22
N PHE A 210 4.30 12.55 -2.70
CA PHE A 210 2.93 12.02 -2.82
C PHE A 210 2.24 11.85 -1.45
N TRP A 211 2.94 11.32 -0.44
CA TRP A 211 2.39 11.11 0.90
C TRP A 211 2.15 12.43 1.66
N GLN A 212 3.06 13.41 1.51
CA GLN A 212 2.87 14.75 2.10
C GLN A 212 1.63 15.46 1.51
N ARG A 213 1.41 15.37 0.19
CA ARG A 213 0.28 16.03 -0.48
C ARG A 213 -1.08 15.43 -0.10
N LYS A 214 -1.15 14.12 0.17
CA LYS A 214 -2.40 13.42 0.54
C LYS A 214 -2.83 13.68 1.99
N SER A 215 -1.87 13.87 2.91
CA SER A 215 -2.15 14.23 4.31
C SER A 215 -2.65 15.67 4.48
N PHE A 216 -2.11 16.63 3.72
CA PHE A 216 -2.56 18.03 3.81
C PHE A 216 -4.00 18.24 3.32
N ARG A 217 -4.46 17.48 2.32
CA ARG A 217 -5.80 17.65 1.74
C ARG A 217 -6.94 17.20 2.65
N ARG A 218 -6.70 16.29 3.61
CA ARG A 218 -7.74 15.84 4.55
C ARG A 218 -7.86 16.75 5.79
N SER A 219 -6.76 17.32 6.29
CA SER A 219 -6.82 18.20 7.46
C SER A 219 -7.45 19.57 7.15
N LEU A 220 -7.26 20.12 5.96
CA LEU A 220 -7.83 21.43 5.60
C LEU A 220 -9.36 21.42 5.46
N ILE A 221 -9.94 20.30 5.01
CA ILE A 221 -11.40 20.16 4.88
C ILE A 221 -12.07 19.98 6.25
N GLY A 222 -11.41 19.30 7.19
CA GLY A 222 -11.94 19.07 8.54
C GLY A 222 -11.98 20.32 9.42
N ILE A 223 -10.98 21.19 9.32
CA ILE A 223 -10.88 22.40 10.16
C ILE A 223 -11.87 23.48 9.69
N GLY A 224 -12.10 23.62 8.38
CA GLY A 224 -13.03 24.62 7.83
C GLY A 224 -14.49 24.38 8.20
N ILE A 225 -14.93 23.11 8.21
CA ILE A 225 -16.33 22.75 8.52
C ILE A 225 -16.60 22.87 10.03
N GLY A 226 -15.63 22.53 10.88
CA GLY A 226 -15.76 22.63 12.33
C GLY A 226 -16.01 24.05 12.82
N LEU A 227 -15.26 25.04 12.27
CA LEU A 227 -15.41 26.45 12.65
C LEU A 227 -16.74 27.05 12.17
N ALA A 228 -17.18 26.71 10.94
CA ALA A 228 -18.47 27.17 10.43
C ALA A 228 -19.64 26.61 11.26
N GLY A 229 -19.58 25.35 11.67
CA GLY A 229 -20.61 24.72 12.50
C GLY A 229 -20.78 25.41 13.86
N VAL A 230 -19.68 25.74 14.54
CA VAL A 230 -19.73 26.41 15.86
C VAL A 230 -20.35 27.80 15.75
N VAL A 231 -19.99 28.58 14.72
CA VAL A 231 -20.56 29.93 14.51
C VAL A 231 -22.06 29.87 14.24
N VAL A 232 -22.51 28.96 13.37
CA VAL A 232 -23.94 28.82 13.03
C VAL A 232 -24.76 28.43 14.25
N VAL A 233 -24.30 27.46 15.05
CA VAL A 233 -25.01 27.04 16.27
C VAL A 233 -25.07 28.18 17.29
N SER A 234 -23.97 28.93 17.44
CA SER A 234 -23.91 30.07 18.37
C SER A 234 -24.90 31.18 18.01
N VAL A 235 -25.01 31.52 16.72
CA VAL A 235 -25.95 32.53 16.22
C VAL A 235 -27.39 32.05 16.34
N ALA A 236 -27.67 30.78 16.00
CA ALA A 236 -29.00 30.20 16.13
C ALA A 236 -29.49 30.21 17.58
N LEU A 237 -28.64 29.85 18.55
CA LEU A 237 -28.96 29.92 19.97
C LEU A 237 -29.23 31.35 20.44
N ARG A 238 -28.44 32.33 20.00
CA ARG A 238 -28.69 33.74 20.33
C ARG A 238 -30.02 34.24 19.76
N CYS A 239 -30.31 33.93 18.50
CA CYS A 239 -31.59 34.30 17.89
C CYS A 239 -32.78 33.62 18.59
N LEU A 240 -32.65 32.36 19.01
CA LEU A 240 -33.68 31.67 19.78
C LEU A 240 -33.91 32.34 21.14
N GLN A 241 -32.84 32.69 21.85
CA GLN A 241 -32.93 33.41 23.12
C GLN A 241 -33.59 34.78 22.96
N GLU A 242 -33.26 35.52 21.89
CA GLU A 242 -33.89 36.81 21.60
C GLU A 242 -35.38 36.68 21.25
N ARG A 243 -35.76 35.65 20.47
CA ARG A 243 -37.18 35.40 20.18
C ARG A 243 -37.98 35.01 21.43
N LEU A 244 -37.41 34.18 22.30
CA LEU A 244 -38.05 33.80 23.56
C LEU A 244 -38.26 35.01 24.47
N ARG A 245 -37.26 35.89 24.59
CA ARG A 245 -37.38 37.16 25.33
C ARG A 245 -38.40 38.12 24.73
N ARG A 246 -38.51 38.18 23.41
CA ARG A 246 -39.53 39.02 22.73
C ARG A 246 -40.95 38.46 22.94
N GLY A 247 -41.11 37.14 22.94
CA GLY A 247 -42.39 36.49 23.22
C GLY A 247 -42.84 36.63 24.68
N GLU A 248 -41.91 36.69 25.64
CA GLU A 248 -42.22 37.05 27.03
C GLU A 248 -42.68 38.52 27.15
N ALA A 249 -42.05 39.44 26.42
CA ALA A 249 -42.43 40.86 26.44
C ALA A 249 -43.79 41.15 25.76
N GLU A 250 -44.20 40.35 24.77
CA GLU A 250 -45.53 40.49 24.13
C GLU A 250 -46.67 39.94 25.03
N ASN A 251 -46.39 38.89 25.82
CA ASN A 251 -47.37 38.31 26.75
C ASN A 251 -47.63 39.17 28.00
N GLU A 252 -46.71 40.08 28.35
CA GLU A 252 -46.89 41.01 29.47
C GLU A 252 -47.73 42.26 29.13
N THR A 253 -47.98 42.52 27.84
CA THR A 253 -48.79 43.67 27.38
C THR A 253 -50.26 43.35 27.08
N GLN A 254 -50.73 42.12 27.35
CA GLN A 254 -52.12 41.69 27.09
C GLN A 254 -52.91 41.29 28.35
N PHE A 255 -52.62 41.92 29.50
CA PHE A 255 -53.48 41.93 30.69
C PHE A 255 -53.82 43.36 31.11
#